data_AF-A0A0M4F825-F1
#
_entry.id   AF-A0A0M4F825-F1
#
_cell.length_a   1.000
_cell.length_b   1.000
_cell.length_c   1.000
_cell.angle_alpha   90.00
_cell.angle_beta   90.00
_cell.angle_gamma   90.00
#
_symmetry.space_group_name_H-M   'P 1'
#
loop_
_entity.id
_entity.type
_entity.pdbx_description
1 polymer ?
#
loop_
_entity_poly.entity_id
_entity_poly.type
_entity_poly.pdbx_seq_one_letter_code
_entity_poly.pdbx_strand_id
1 'polypeptide(L)'
;MKLLSEQPPKYLNEEFFKTALEDGLREMRVEIKKVVFSESSGSGAGENYCSKIYRARALYRSSKRQRDEELQLIVKIIAITPATQFLEELAVYLREKVFYFDVLGKLQVLIGDGCQFGAKCLHTTRLPIQTIVFDDLTQYGYKLASRQCGLNEEHCVVVLTKLAKFHASSMLLAEKDPALRAHFISGMLDEHYIRTNERFIKFMTLQLSTLASLVSNWPGHEQLALKLQRHCDNIKENLVRTGRSLPGELTVLNHGDLWVNNVMFKYHDQLPTKPMDAIFVDFQNSFFGSPGCDINFFLNSSVQLDVLIHRREFLIQTYYASLRQSLEQMHSPLVPSFEEIQHEIHARELYGFFSAYAFLPMVTMKKEHSHDISIEALTNEEFAKQKVQLMFTSNPRTMDTLRFALRRFDELGIFD
;
A
#
# COMPACT_ATOMS: atom_id res chain seq x y z
N MET A 1 7.85 -10.54 -27.67
CA MET A 1 9.15 -10.90 -27.05
C MET A 1 8.83 -11.55 -25.70
N LYS A 2 9.12 -12.84 -25.50
CA LYS A 2 9.02 -13.45 -24.16
C LYS A 2 9.98 -12.68 -23.25
N LEU A 3 9.47 -12.02 -22.22
CA LEU A 3 10.30 -11.51 -21.12
C LEU A 3 11.05 -12.73 -20.57
N LEU A 4 12.34 -12.83 -20.87
CA LEU A 4 13.22 -13.76 -20.17
C LEU A 4 13.06 -13.45 -18.69
N SER A 5 12.65 -14.44 -17.90
CA SER A 5 12.71 -14.33 -16.45
C SER A 5 14.14 -13.93 -16.11
N GLU A 6 14.33 -12.72 -15.59
CA GLU A 6 15.64 -12.30 -15.12
C GLU A 6 16.08 -13.33 -14.07
N GLN A 7 17.21 -13.99 -14.33
CA GLN A 7 17.76 -14.94 -13.37
C GLN A 7 17.95 -14.22 -12.01
N PRO A 8 17.63 -14.90 -10.90
CA PRO A 8 17.83 -14.31 -9.58
C PRO A 8 19.31 -13.90 -9.41
N PRO A 9 19.59 -12.76 -8.74
CA PRO A 9 20.95 -12.32 -8.50
C PRO A 9 21.81 -13.41 -7.86
N LYS A 10 23.07 -13.53 -8.29
CA LYS A 10 23.99 -14.60 -7.85
C LYS A 10 24.21 -14.69 -6.34
N TYR A 11 23.99 -13.60 -5.61
CA TYR A 11 24.12 -13.58 -4.14
C TYR A 11 22.95 -14.25 -3.42
N LEU A 12 21.80 -14.46 -4.08
CA LEU A 12 20.67 -15.24 -3.56
C LEU A 12 20.95 -16.75 -3.68
N ASN A 13 22.00 -17.20 -3.01
CA ASN A 13 22.51 -18.57 -3.01
C ASN A 13 22.15 -19.29 -1.69
N GLU A 14 22.60 -20.55 -1.55
CA GLU A 14 22.30 -21.37 -0.37
C GLU A 14 22.73 -20.73 0.95
N GLU A 15 23.88 -20.06 1.00
CA GLU A 15 24.36 -19.41 2.23
C GLU A 15 23.50 -18.20 2.62
N PHE A 16 23.00 -17.44 1.64
CA PHE A 16 22.03 -16.38 1.87
C PHE A 16 20.75 -16.92 2.50
N PHE A 17 20.16 -17.99 1.93
CA PHE A 17 18.94 -18.58 2.49
C PHE A 17 19.17 -19.26 3.82
N LYS A 18 20.34 -19.86 4.05
CA LYS A 18 20.73 -20.39 5.36
C LYS A 18 20.69 -19.29 6.41
N THR A 19 21.39 -18.18 6.17
CA THR A 19 21.41 -17.02 7.07
C THR A 19 20.00 -16.50 7.31
N ALA A 20 19.21 -16.37 6.24
CA ALA A 20 17.85 -15.85 6.35
C ALA A 20 16.93 -16.75 7.19
N LEU A 21 17.06 -18.07 7.07
CA LEU A 21 16.29 -19.02 7.87
C LEU A 21 16.79 -19.09 9.32
N GLU A 22 18.10 -19.03 9.57
CA GLU A 22 18.66 -18.98 10.93
C GLU A 22 18.14 -17.76 11.70
N ASP A 23 18.17 -16.57 11.07
CA ASP A 23 17.63 -15.34 11.63
C ASP A 23 16.12 -15.42 11.86
N GLY A 24 15.36 -15.78 10.82
CA GLY A 24 13.90 -15.75 10.84
C GLY A 24 13.28 -16.82 11.73
N LEU A 25 13.87 -18.02 11.79
CA LEU A 25 13.41 -19.11 12.64
C LEU A 25 13.99 -19.02 14.06
N ARG A 26 14.99 -18.15 14.28
CA ARG A 26 15.76 -18.05 15.52
C ARG A 26 16.40 -19.41 15.88
N GLU A 27 17.02 -20.03 14.88
CA GLU A 27 17.70 -21.32 15.00
C GLU A 27 19.21 -21.16 14.83
N MET A 28 20.00 -21.82 15.69
CA MET A 28 21.47 -21.72 15.68
C MET A 28 22.11 -22.38 14.46
N ARG A 29 21.44 -23.38 13.87
CA ARG A 29 21.93 -24.13 12.71
C ARG A 29 20.76 -24.56 11.84
N VAL A 30 20.82 -24.17 10.58
CA VAL A 30 19.97 -24.68 9.50
C VAL A 30 20.87 -25.28 8.41
N GLU A 31 20.50 -26.45 7.91
CA GLU A 31 21.15 -27.05 6.74
C GLU A 31 20.23 -26.88 5.52
N ILE A 32 20.65 -26.09 4.53
CA ILE A 32 19.93 -25.98 3.26
C ILE A 32 20.18 -27.23 2.44
N LYS A 33 19.10 -27.89 2.00
CA LYS A 33 19.16 -29.05 1.09
C LYS A 33 18.95 -28.63 -0.35
N LYS A 34 18.05 -27.66 -0.57
CA LYS A 34 17.70 -27.17 -1.90
C LYS A 34 16.99 -25.83 -1.82
N VAL A 35 17.29 -24.94 -2.75
CA VAL A 35 16.48 -23.73 -3.00
C VAL A 35 15.98 -23.76 -4.45
N VAL A 36 14.69 -23.52 -4.65
CA VAL A 36 14.07 -23.44 -5.99
C VAL A 36 13.38 -22.10 -6.13
N PHE A 37 13.73 -21.34 -7.16
CA PHE A 37 12.98 -20.16 -7.55
C PHE A 37 11.84 -20.54 -8.49
N SER A 38 10.64 -20.05 -8.22
CA SER A 38 9.52 -20.22 -9.14
C SER A 38 9.61 -19.18 -10.26
N GLU A 39 9.21 -19.54 -11.48
CA GLU A 39 8.91 -18.56 -12.52
C GLU A 39 7.82 -17.61 -11.98
N SER A 40 8.13 -16.31 -11.97
CA SER A 40 7.36 -15.26 -11.31
C SER A 40 5.88 -15.30 -11.70
N SER A 41 5.06 -15.82 -10.80
CA SER A 41 3.60 -15.85 -10.90
C SER A 41 2.99 -15.49 -9.55
N GLY A 42 3.46 -14.39 -8.97
CA GLY A 42 2.94 -13.83 -7.71
C GLY A 42 2.55 -12.36 -7.80
N SER A 43 3.22 -11.63 -8.69
CA SER A 43 2.94 -10.25 -9.04
C SER A 43 3.23 -10.15 -10.53
N GLY A 44 2.19 -10.04 -11.36
CA GLY A 44 2.37 -9.80 -12.78
C GLY A 44 3.22 -8.54 -12.99
N ALA A 45 3.94 -8.45 -14.10
CA ALA A 45 4.67 -7.23 -14.39
C ALA A 45 3.69 -6.02 -14.36
N GLY A 46 4.11 -4.91 -13.72
CA GLY A 46 3.25 -3.76 -13.41
C GLY A 46 2.53 -3.80 -12.05
N GLU A 47 2.85 -4.75 -11.15
CA GLU A 47 2.27 -4.82 -9.80
C GLU A 47 3.24 -4.36 -8.69
N ASN A 48 4.56 -4.33 -8.92
CA ASN A 48 5.57 -3.80 -7.98
C ASN A 48 6.43 -2.72 -8.65
N TYR A 49 6.17 -1.45 -8.35
CA TYR A 49 6.82 -0.32 -9.02
C TYR A 49 8.21 0.00 -8.46
N CYS A 50 8.43 -0.23 -7.16
CA CYS A 50 9.63 0.20 -6.44
C CYS A 50 10.59 -0.95 -6.06
N SER A 51 10.27 -2.21 -6.42
CA SER A 51 11.07 -3.36 -6.01
C SER A 51 10.95 -4.54 -6.99
N LYS A 52 11.98 -5.39 -7.02
CA LYS A 52 11.94 -6.69 -7.69
C LYS A 52 11.60 -7.78 -6.67
N ILE A 53 10.60 -8.60 -6.98
CA ILE A 53 10.15 -9.69 -6.12
C ILE A 53 10.54 -11.04 -6.72
N TYR A 54 11.21 -11.87 -5.93
CA TYR A 54 11.48 -13.28 -6.25
C TYR A 54 10.75 -14.17 -5.26
N ARG A 55 10.10 -15.23 -5.77
CA ARG A 55 9.53 -16.28 -4.94
C ARG A 55 10.48 -17.48 -4.94
N ALA A 56 10.86 -17.91 -3.75
CA ALA A 56 11.78 -19.02 -3.52
C ALA A 56 11.12 -20.06 -2.61
N ARG A 57 11.53 -21.32 -2.78
CA ARG A 57 11.12 -22.44 -1.94
C ARG A 57 12.38 -23.11 -1.40
N ALA A 58 12.57 -23.05 -0.09
CA ALA A 58 13.75 -23.59 0.58
C ALA A 58 13.39 -24.89 1.30
N LEU A 59 14.02 -25.99 0.89
CA LEU A 59 14.05 -27.26 1.62
C LEU A 59 15.24 -27.23 2.57
N TYR A 60 15.00 -27.39 3.86
CA TYR A 60 16.03 -27.27 4.88
C TYR A 60 15.83 -28.28 6.01
N ARG A 61 16.90 -28.60 6.74
CA ARG A 61 16.83 -29.38 7.97
C ARG A 61 16.99 -28.47 9.18
N SER A 62 15.96 -28.44 10.02
CA SER A 62 15.99 -27.73 11.31
C SER A 62 16.82 -28.54 12.32
N SER A 63 17.79 -27.91 12.97
CA SER A 63 18.53 -28.55 14.06
C SER A 63 17.68 -28.75 15.32
N LYS A 64 16.63 -27.94 15.51
CA LYS A 64 15.71 -28.05 16.64
C LYS A 64 14.73 -29.21 16.47
N ARG A 65 14.21 -29.40 15.27
CA ARG A 65 13.16 -30.40 14.98
C ARG A 65 13.71 -31.68 14.35
N GLN A 66 14.97 -31.69 13.93
CA GLN A 66 15.68 -32.83 13.34
C GLN A 66 14.93 -33.48 12.17
N ARG A 67 14.19 -32.66 11.41
CA ARG A 67 13.40 -33.09 10.26
C ARG A 67 13.59 -32.12 9.10
N ASP A 68 13.39 -32.65 7.90
CA ASP A 68 13.36 -31.84 6.69
C ASP A 68 12.02 -31.08 6.64
N GLU A 69 12.11 -29.78 6.42
CA GLU A 69 10.98 -28.87 6.30
C GLU A 69 11.12 -28.05 5.03
N GLU A 70 10.00 -27.55 4.54
CA GLU A 70 9.94 -26.66 3.39
C GLU A 70 9.31 -25.34 3.81
N LEU A 71 9.89 -24.23 3.34
CA LEU A 71 9.33 -22.90 3.52
C LEU A 71 9.28 -22.16 2.19
N GLN A 72 8.14 -21.54 1.91
CA GLN A 72 7.97 -20.64 0.77
C GLN A 72 8.30 -19.21 1.21
N LEU A 73 9.10 -18.51 0.40
CA LEU A 73 9.71 -17.24 0.73
C LEU A 73 9.46 -16.22 -0.38
N ILE A 74 9.25 -14.98 0.03
CA ILE A 74 9.26 -13.80 -0.84
C ILE A 74 10.54 -13.02 -0.57
N VAL A 75 11.35 -12.81 -1.59
CA VAL A 75 12.57 -12.01 -1.54
C VAL A 75 12.32 -10.70 -2.29
N LYS A 76 12.20 -9.60 -1.53
CA LYS A 76 12.02 -8.24 -2.04
C LYS A 76 13.37 -7.55 -2.14
N ILE A 77 13.73 -7.12 -3.36
CA ILE A 77 14.97 -6.42 -3.65
C ILE A 77 14.65 -4.98 -4.03
N ILE A 78 15.23 -4.04 -3.30
CA ILE A 78 15.11 -2.60 -3.53
C ILE A 78 16.40 -2.14 -4.22
N ALA A 79 16.34 -2.03 -5.54
CA ALA A 79 17.48 -1.59 -6.34
C ALA A 79 17.48 -0.06 -6.48
N ILE A 80 18.57 0.57 -6.09
CA ILE A 80 18.78 2.01 -6.29
C ILE A 80 19.42 2.24 -7.65
N THR A 81 18.67 2.89 -8.53
CA THR A 81 19.08 3.35 -9.86
C THR A 81 18.96 4.88 -9.91
N PRO A 82 19.51 5.56 -10.93
CA PRO A 82 19.25 6.99 -11.10
C PRO A 82 17.75 7.33 -11.21
N ALA A 83 16.90 6.36 -11.59
CA ALA A 83 15.45 6.53 -11.66
C ALA A 83 14.76 6.37 -10.29
N THR A 84 15.33 5.53 -9.41
CA THR A 84 14.78 5.17 -8.09
C THR A 84 15.56 5.74 -6.90
N GLN A 85 16.47 6.70 -7.12
CA GLN A 85 17.28 7.35 -6.08
C GLN A 85 16.43 7.86 -4.90
N PHE A 86 15.20 8.31 -5.17
CA PHE A 86 14.28 8.78 -4.15
C PHE A 86 13.89 7.73 -3.10
N LEU A 87 13.99 6.43 -3.41
CA LEU A 87 13.72 5.37 -2.44
C LEU A 87 14.71 5.43 -1.27
N GLU A 88 15.94 5.85 -1.53
CA GLU A 88 16.94 6.09 -0.49
C GLU A 88 16.67 7.41 0.26
N GLU A 89 16.30 8.48 -0.45
CA GLU A 89 15.95 9.79 0.13
C GLU A 89 14.76 9.71 1.08
N LEU A 90 13.73 8.92 0.74
CA LEU A 90 12.55 8.66 1.58
C LEU A 90 12.77 7.56 2.63
N ALA A 91 13.99 6.99 2.69
CA ALA A 91 14.38 5.93 3.60
C ALA A 91 13.46 4.70 3.56
N VAL A 92 12.94 4.35 2.38
CA VAL A 92 11.93 3.29 2.13
C VAL A 92 12.33 1.97 2.78
N TYR A 93 13.55 1.48 2.49
CA TYR A 93 14.07 0.24 3.09
C TYR A 93 14.20 0.32 4.61
N LEU A 94 14.72 1.43 5.14
CA LEU A 94 14.93 1.57 6.58
C LEU A 94 13.59 1.59 7.31
N ARG A 95 12.61 2.30 6.78
CA ARG A 95 11.25 2.38 7.33
C ARG A 95 10.56 1.03 7.33
N GLU A 96 10.59 0.31 6.21
CA GLU A 96 10.02 -1.03 6.11
C GLU A 96 10.71 -2.00 7.08
N LYS A 97 12.05 -1.95 7.17
CA LYS A 97 12.82 -2.74 8.14
C LYS A 97 12.40 -2.44 9.59
N VAL A 98 12.36 -1.16 9.99
CA VAL A 98 11.95 -0.75 11.35
C VAL A 98 10.54 -1.21 11.64
N PHE A 99 9.62 -1.10 10.68
CA PHE A 99 8.26 -1.59 10.84
C PHE A 99 8.24 -3.09 11.19
N TYR A 100 8.89 -3.93 10.38
CA TYR A 100 8.82 -5.38 10.59
C TYR A 100 9.56 -5.87 11.85
N PHE A 101 10.69 -5.26 12.21
CA PHE A 101 11.49 -5.71 13.36
C PHE A 101 11.06 -5.08 14.68
N ASP A 102 10.66 -3.80 14.67
CA ASP A 102 10.44 -3.03 15.90
C ASP A 102 8.96 -2.72 16.17
N VAL A 103 8.09 -2.79 15.15
CA VAL A 103 6.69 -2.34 15.26
C VAL A 103 5.70 -3.50 15.18
N LEU A 104 5.74 -4.31 14.11
CA LEU A 104 4.73 -5.32 13.80
C LEU A 104 4.43 -6.25 14.98
N GLY A 105 5.49 -6.81 15.60
CA GLY A 105 5.35 -7.68 16.76
C GLY A 105 4.70 -6.98 17.96
N LYS A 106 5.04 -5.72 18.22
CA LYS A 106 4.47 -4.93 19.34
C LYS A 106 2.99 -4.66 19.11
N LEU A 107 2.58 -4.31 17.89
CA LEU A 107 1.17 -4.11 17.54
C LEU A 107 0.34 -5.38 17.77
N GLN A 108 0.85 -6.53 17.34
CA GLN A 108 0.17 -7.83 17.50
C GLN A 108 0.09 -8.28 18.96
N VAL A 109 1.08 -7.92 19.78
CA VAL A 109 1.02 -8.17 21.24
C VAL A 109 0.01 -7.24 21.91
N LEU A 110 -0.02 -5.96 21.54
CA LEU A 110 -0.95 -4.99 22.12
C LEU A 110 -2.41 -5.35 21.83
N ILE A 111 -2.74 -5.72 20.59
CA ILE A 111 -4.12 -6.09 20.22
C ILE A 111 -4.58 -7.38 20.92
N GLY A 112 -3.67 -8.32 21.19
CA GLY A 112 -3.88 -9.45 22.11
C GLY A 112 -4.90 -10.52 21.67
N ASP A 113 -5.57 -10.38 20.54
CA ASP A 113 -6.62 -11.28 20.06
C ASP A 113 -6.13 -12.30 19.00
N GLY A 114 -4.82 -12.37 18.78
CA GLY A 114 -4.20 -13.21 17.76
C GLY A 114 -4.18 -12.60 16.34
N CYS A 115 -4.73 -11.40 16.15
CA CYS A 115 -4.73 -10.71 14.86
C CYS A 115 -3.30 -10.55 14.31
N GLN A 116 -3.11 -10.96 13.06
CA GLN A 116 -1.90 -10.68 12.29
C GLN A 116 -2.14 -9.49 11.35
N PHE A 117 -1.18 -8.57 11.30
CA PHE A 117 -1.26 -7.38 10.44
C PHE A 117 -0.39 -7.49 9.19
N GLY A 118 0.70 -8.25 9.25
CA GLY A 118 1.68 -8.37 8.18
C GLY A 118 2.32 -9.75 8.10
N ALA A 119 3.04 -9.99 7.00
CA ALA A 119 3.86 -11.18 6.86
C ALA A 119 5.00 -11.21 7.90
N LYS A 120 5.48 -12.41 8.24
CA LYS A 120 6.70 -12.56 9.02
C LYS A 120 7.89 -12.14 8.16
N CYS A 121 8.68 -11.18 8.63
CA CYS A 121 9.99 -10.87 8.07
C CYS A 121 11.03 -11.80 8.70
N LEU A 122 11.78 -12.53 7.85
CA LEU A 122 12.81 -13.46 8.28
C LEU A 122 14.19 -12.80 8.33
N HIS A 123 14.51 -11.94 7.36
CA HIS A 123 15.86 -11.42 7.21
C HIS A 123 15.89 -10.10 6.45
N THR A 124 16.87 -9.26 6.77
CA THR A 124 17.17 -8.03 6.01
C THR A 124 18.67 -7.87 5.83
N THR A 125 19.09 -7.48 4.63
CA THR A 125 20.48 -7.08 4.36
C THR A 125 20.52 -5.82 3.51
N ARG A 126 21.60 -5.02 3.66
CA ARG A 126 21.91 -3.88 2.77
C ARG A 126 22.91 -4.25 1.69
N LEU A 127 23.66 -5.34 1.87
CA LEU A 127 24.74 -5.75 0.97
C LEU A 127 24.43 -7.12 0.35
N PRO A 128 24.73 -7.32 -0.94
CA PRO A 128 25.24 -6.32 -1.90
C PRO A 128 24.17 -5.31 -2.36
N ILE A 129 22.90 -5.60 -2.12
CA ILE A 129 21.74 -4.76 -2.44
C ILE A 129 20.76 -4.83 -1.25
N GLN A 130 19.95 -3.78 -1.07
CA GLN A 130 18.90 -3.75 -0.06
C GLN A 130 17.86 -4.86 -0.34
N THR A 131 17.76 -5.81 0.59
CA THR A 131 16.94 -7.01 0.44
C THR A 131 16.21 -7.34 1.72
N ILE A 132 14.94 -7.71 1.59
CA ILE A 132 14.08 -8.16 2.67
C ILE A 132 13.50 -9.54 2.30
N VAL A 133 13.56 -10.48 3.24
CA VAL A 133 13.02 -11.83 3.06
C VAL A 133 11.80 -11.98 3.94
N PHE A 134 10.67 -12.30 3.33
CA PHE A 134 9.40 -12.56 3.99
C PHE A 134 8.98 -14.02 3.81
N ASP A 135 8.14 -14.43 4.73
CA ASP A 135 7.35 -15.65 4.59
C ASP A 135 6.30 -15.46 3.49
N ASP A 136 6.12 -16.46 2.61
CA ASP A 136 5.12 -16.36 1.53
C ASP A 136 3.73 -16.68 2.07
N LEU A 137 2.86 -15.66 2.16
CA LEU A 137 1.51 -15.81 2.68
C LEU A 137 0.62 -16.75 1.84
N THR A 138 0.97 -17.03 0.59
CA THR A 138 0.20 -17.96 -0.26
C THR A 138 0.18 -19.39 0.27
N GLN A 139 1.23 -19.80 1.02
CA GLN A 139 1.27 -21.10 1.67
C GLN A 139 0.24 -21.24 2.82
N TYR A 140 -0.30 -20.11 3.31
CA TYR A 140 -1.34 -20.06 4.35
C TYR A 140 -2.74 -19.80 3.79
N GLY A 141 -2.89 -19.87 2.47
CA GLY A 141 -4.15 -19.69 1.75
C GLY A 141 -4.52 -18.24 1.46
N TYR A 142 -3.61 -17.28 1.68
CA TYR A 142 -3.85 -15.89 1.31
C TYR A 142 -3.60 -15.66 -0.18
N LYS A 143 -4.43 -14.86 -0.84
CA LYS A 143 -4.28 -14.48 -2.24
C LYS A 143 -4.70 -13.03 -2.47
N LEU A 144 -4.17 -12.41 -3.52
CA LEU A 144 -4.57 -11.07 -3.94
C LEU A 144 -5.98 -11.10 -4.54
N ALA A 145 -6.76 -10.05 -4.27
CA ALA A 145 -8.02 -9.80 -4.96
C ALA A 145 -7.78 -9.16 -6.34
N SER A 146 -8.80 -9.16 -7.21
CA SER A 146 -8.68 -8.53 -8.53
C SER A 146 -8.68 -7.01 -8.41
N ARG A 147 -7.51 -6.39 -8.62
CA ARG A 147 -7.36 -4.93 -8.66
C ARG A 147 -8.25 -4.25 -9.70
N GLN A 148 -8.42 -4.89 -10.85
CA GLN A 148 -9.26 -4.39 -11.95
C GLN A 148 -10.74 -4.33 -11.57
N CYS A 149 -11.23 -5.33 -10.85
CA CYS A 149 -12.65 -5.42 -10.44
C CYS A 149 -12.94 -4.59 -9.18
N GLY A 150 -11.95 -4.41 -8.31
CA GLY A 150 -12.13 -3.75 -7.03
C GLY A 150 -12.78 -4.65 -5.99
N LEU A 151 -12.92 -4.10 -4.79
CA LEU A 151 -13.41 -4.82 -3.62
C LEU A 151 -14.91 -4.60 -3.44
N ASN A 152 -15.64 -5.71 -3.28
CA ASN A 152 -17.04 -5.68 -2.87
C ASN A 152 -17.16 -5.35 -1.37
N GLU A 153 -18.38 -5.20 -0.88
CA GLU A 153 -18.65 -4.83 0.51
C GLU A 153 -18.00 -5.78 1.54
N GLU A 154 -18.13 -7.10 1.36
CA GLU A 154 -17.56 -8.08 2.30
C GLU A 154 -16.03 -7.95 2.42
N HIS A 155 -15.33 -7.69 1.32
CA HIS A 155 -13.89 -7.42 1.36
C HIS A 155 -13.59 -6.11 2.09
N CYS A 156 -14.36 -5.05 1.82
CA CYS A 156 -14.16 -3.75 2.45
C CYS A 156 -14.36 -3.81 3.97
N VAL A 157 -15.36 -4.57 4.44
CA VAL A 157 -15.60 -4.80 5.87
C VAL A 157 -14.38 -5.48 6.53
N VAL A 158 -13.82 -6.52 5.91
CA VAL A 158 -12.62 -7.20 6.43
C VAL A 158 -11.42 -6.25 6.48
N VAL A 159 -11.18 -5.47 5.42
CA VAL A 159 -10.05 -4.50 5.38
C VAL A 159 -10.20 -3.42 6.44
N LEU A 160 -11.36 -2.78 6.54
CA LEU A 160 -11.57 -1.67 7.46
C LEU A 160 -11.60 -2.11 8.92
N THR A 161 -12.07 -3.32 9.20
CA THR A 161 -11.95 -3.95 10.53
C THR A 161 -10.48 -4.19 10.89
N LYS A 162 -9.69 -4.74 9.95
CA LYS A 162 -8.24 -4.96 10.14
C LYS A 162 -7.48 -3.64 10.33
N LEU A 163 -7.79 -2.63 9.52
CA LEU A 163 -7.20 -1.30 9.59
C LEU A 163 -7.51 -0.62 10.93
N ALA A 164 -8.75 -0.73 11.41
CA ALA A 164 -9.15 -0.18 12.70
C ALA A 164 -8.35 -0.78 13.86
N LYS A 165 -8.13 -2.11 13.86
CA LYS A 165 -7.28 -2.77 14.86
C LYS A 165 -5.81 -2.33 14.75
N PHE A 166 -5.31 -2.17 13.53
CA PHE A 166 -3.96 -1.67 13.28
C PHE A 166 -3.78 -0.24 13.81
N HIS A 167 -4.70 0.66 13.48
CA HIS A 167 -4.71 2.03 13.98
C HIS A 167 -4.85 2.10 15.50
N ALA A 168 -5.79 1.36 16.10
CA ALA A 168 -5.96 1.33 17.55
C ALA A 168 -4.68 0.89 18.29
N SER A 169 -4.07 -0.21 17.84
CA SER A 169 -2.84 -0.72 18.46
C SER A 169 -1.66 0.24 18.27
N SER A 170 -1.61 0.97 17.15
CA SER A 170 -0.58 1.97 16.89
C SER A 170 -0.71 3.23 17.77
N MET A 171 -1.93 3.64 18.12
CA MET A 171 -2.17 4.75 19.05
C MET A 171 -1.54 4.44 20.40
N LEU A 172 -1.86 3.27 20.95
CA LEU A 172 -1.33 2.83 22.24
C LEU A 172 0.19 2.57 22.19
N LEU A 173 0.71 2.06 21.06
CA LEU A 173 2.15 1.89 20.89
C LEU A 173 2.87 3.24 20.92
N ALA A 174 2.32 4.26 20.25
CA ALA A 174 2.93 5.59 20.20
C ALA A 174 2.92 6.31 21.55
N GLU A 175 1.96 6.01 22.43
CA GLU A 175 1.97 6.47 23.83
C GLU A 175 3.06 5.77 24.66
N LYS A 176 3.23 4.46 24.48
CA LYS A 176 4.20 3.64 25.22
C LYS A 176 5.64 3.84 24.75
N ASP A 177 5.82 4.12 23.46
CA ASP A 177 7.13 4.28 22.80
C ASP A 177 7.11 5.51 21.87
N PRO A 178 7.09 6.74 22.42
CA PRO A 178 6.98 7.96 21.61
C PRO A 178 8.17 8.17 20.66
N ALA A 179 9.34 7.61 20.99
CA ALA A 179 10.55 7.69 20.18
C ALA A 179 10.36 7.04 18.81
N LEU A 180 9.46 6.06 18.69
CA LEU A 180 9.14 5.39 17.42
C LEU A 180 8.67 6.39 16.35
N ARG A 181 8.03 7.49 16.73
CA ARG A 181 7.53 8.51 15.79
C ARG A 181 8.63 9.09 14.91
N ALA A 182 9.87 9.15 15.40
CA ALA A 182 11.01 9.67 14.66
C ALA A 182 11.35 8.85 13.40
N HIS A 183 10.93 7.57 13.34
CA HIS A 183 11.14 6.72 12.17
C HIS A 183 10.03 6.83 11.11
N PHE A 184 8.91 7.48 11.44
CA PHE A 184 7.68 7.47 10.66
C PHE A 184 7.10 8.89 10.52
N ILE A 185 7.96 9.88 10.23
CA ILE A 185 7.61 11.31 10.24
C ILE A 185 6.71 11.68 9.06
N SER A 186 7.09 11.30 7.84
CA SER A 186 6.40 11.67 6.61
C SER A 186 6.19 10.47 5.70
N GLY A 187 5.09 10.46 4.94
CA GLY A 187 4.77 9.40 3.98
C GLY A 187 5.21 9.76 2.56
N MET A 188 4.47 9.24 1.56
CA MET A 188 4.71 9.48 0.14
C MET A 188 4.64 10.97 -0.27
N LEU A 189 3.86 11.76 0.46
CA LEU A 189 3.67 13.20 0.23
C LEU A 189 4.54 14.05 1.15
N ASP A 190 5.78 13.63 1.37
CA ASP A 190 6.79 14.41 2.09
C ASP A 190 7.07 15.74 1.36
N GLU A 191 7.07 16.85 2.10
CA GLU A 191 7.22 18.19 1.51
C GLU A 191 8.59 18.39 0.85
N HIS A 192 9.67 17.90 1.46
CA HIS A 192 11.00 18.01 0.88
C HIS A 192 11.04 17.25 -0.44
N TYR A 193 10.56 16.01 -0.45
CA TYR A 193 10.45 15.18 -1.65
C TYR A 193 9.63 15.84 -2.77
N ILE A 194 8.44 16.38 -2.45
CA ILE A 194 7.59 17.09 -3.43
C ILE A 194 8.32 18.30 -4.01
N ARG A 195 9.09 19.03 -3.20
CA ARG A 195 9.79 20.24 -3.64
C ARG A 195 11.05 19.96 -4.46
N THR A 196 11.72 18.84 -4.24
CA THR A 196 13.00 18.51 -4.90
C THR A 196 12.87 17.50 -6.04
N ASN A 197 11.82 16.66 -6.05
CA ASN A 197 11.68 15.61 -7.05
C ASN A 197 10.82 16.05 -8.26
N GLU A 198 11.48 16.70 -9.22
CA GLU A 198 10.80 17.16 -10.46
C GLU A 198 10.18 16.02 -11.29
N ARG A 199 10.72 14.79 -11.21
CA ARG A 199 10.15 13.65 -11.96
C ARG A 199 8.80 13.23 -11.40
N PHE A 200 8.70 13.13 -10.08
CA PHE A 200 7.45 12.86 -9.38
C PHE A 200 6.41 13.92 -9.72
N ILE A 201 6.78 15.20 -9.65
CA ILE A 201 5.88 16.29 -9.99
C ILE A 201 5.43 16.22 -11.44
N LYS A 202 6.35 16.05 -12.40
CA LYS A 202 5.98 15.90 -13.83
C LYS A 202 5.02 14.75 -14.07
N PHE A 203 5.23 13.61 -13.40
CA PHE A 203 4.34 12.46 -13.54
C PHE A 203 2.96 12.73 -12.93
N MET A 204 2.89 13.38 -11.77
CA MET A 204 1.62 13.79 -11.16
C MET A 204 0.89 14.84 -12.01
N THR A 205 1.62 15.81 -12.58
CA THR A 205 1.08 16.81 -13.52
C THR A 205 0.52 16.12 -14.76
N LEU A 206 1.25 15.16 -15.31
CA LEU A 206 0.80 14.41 -16.49
C LEU A 206 -0.51 13.67 -16.21
N GLN A 207 -0.62 12.98 -15.07
CA GLN A 207 -1.86 12.29 -14.70
C GLN A 207 -3.04 13.26 -14.54
N LEU A 208 -2.86 14.35 -13.79
CA LEU A 208 -3.94 15.29 -13.51
C LEU A 208 -4.33 16.12 -14.74
N SER A 209 -3.37 16.55 -15.57
CA SER A 209 -3.67 17.26 -16.83
C SER A 209 -4.37 16.36 -17.86
N THR A 210 -3.99 15.08 -17.94
CA THR A 210 -4.73 14.11 -18.76
C THR A 210 -6.16 13.95 -18.26
N LEU A 211 -6.37 13.87 -16.95
CA LEU A 211 -7.72 13.83 -16.38
C LEU A 211 -8.52 15.10 -16.71
N ALA A 212 -7.95 16.29 -16.51
CA ALA A 212 -8.61 17.56 -16.83
C ALA A 212 -9.04 17.63 -18.31
N SER A 213 -8.17 17.18 -19.23
CA SER A 213 -8.46 17.08 -20.67
C SER A 213 -9.55 16.06 -20.99
N LEU A 214 -9.59 14.92 -20.30
CA LEU A 214 -10.67 13.95 -20.47
C LEU A 214 -12.02 14.51 -19.98
N VAL A 215 -12.02 15.23 -18.86
CA VAL A 215 -13.21 15.86 -18.27
C VAL A 215 -13.72 17.01 -19.12
N SER A 216 -12.85 17.77 -19.81
CA SER A 216 -13.30 18.85 -20.71
C SER A 216 -14.13 18.35 -21.90
N ASN A 217 -14.05 17.05 -22.22
CA ASN A 217 -14.87 16.42 -23.25
C ASN A 217 -16.21 15.87 -22.72
N TRP A 218 -16.48 15.97 -21.42
CA TRP A 218 -17.75 15.55 -20.83
C TRP A 218 -18.77 16.68 -20.93
N PRO A 219 -19.96 16.45 -21.53
CA PRO A 219 -20.99 17.47 -21.63
C PRO A 219 -21.37 18.04 -20.24
N GLY A 220 -21.33 19.37 -20.09
CA GLY A 220 -21.74 20.05 -18.86
C GLY A 220 -20.70 20.05 -17.73
N HIS A 221 -19.45 19.63 -17.99
CA HIS A 221 -18.38 19.58 -16.99
C HIS A 221 -17.26 20.61 -17.26
N GLU A 222 -17.54 21.64 -18.06
CA GLU A 222 -16.55 22.65 -18.47
C GLU A 222 -15.95 23.38 -17.27
N GLN A 223 -16.77 23.74 -16.27
CA GLN A 223 -16.30 24.39 -15.05
C GLN A 223 -15.44 23.46 -14.19
N LEU A 224 -15.81 22.19 -14.09
CA LEU A 224 -15.03 21.19 -13.37
C LEU A 224 -13.67 20.97 -14.03
N ALA A 225 -13.62 20.90 -15.37
CA ALA A 225 -12.36 20.79 -16.11
C ALA A 225 -11.44 22.00 -15.85
N LEU A 226 -11.99 23.21 -15.81
CA LEU A 226 -11.23 24.43 -15.46
C LEU A 226 -10.70 24.37 -14.02
N LYS A 227 -11.50 23.92 -13.05
CA LYS A 227 -11.07 23.73 -11.67
C LYS A 227 -9.92 22.71 -11.56
N LEU A 228 -10.04 21.56 -12.24
CA LEU A 228 -8.97 20.55 -12.30
C LEU A 228 -7.68 21.10 -12.94
N GLN A 229 -7.80 21.89 -14.01
CA GLN A 229 -6.65 22.54 -14.63
C GLN A 229 -5.96 23.50 -13.65
N ARG A 230 -6.71 24.36 -12.94
CA ARG A 230 -6.13 25.25 -11.91
C ARG A 230 -5.46 24.48 -10.77
N HIS A 231 -6.05 23.36 -10.37
CA HIS A 231 -5.46 22.46 -9.38
C HIS A 231 -4.13 21.88 -9.87
N CYS A 232 -4.07 21.50 -11.15
CA CYS A 232 -2.87 21.02 -11.82
C CYS A 232 -1.79 22.10 -11.96
N ASP A 233 -2.17 23.33 -12.28
CA ASP A 233 -1.24 24.47 -12.39
C ASP A 233 -0.54 24.74 -11.05
N ASN A 234 -1.20 24.42 -9.93
CA ASN A 234 -0.69 24.57 -8.57
C ASN A 234 -0.28 23.23 -7.91
N ILE A 235 0.00 22.19 -8.70
CA ILE A 235 0.12 20.82 -8.19
C ILE A 235 1.13 20.64 -7.06
N LYS A 236 2.28 21.33 -7.10
CA LYS A 236 3.29 21.24 -6.03
C LYS A 236 2.70 21.65 -4.68
N GLU A 237 2.07 22.82 -4.63
CA GLU A 237 1.51 23.35 -3.39
C GLU A 237 0.30 22.52 -2.94
N ASN A 238 -0.52 22.05 -3.88
CA ASN A 238 -1.62 21.15 -3.57
C ASN A 238 -1.13 19.82 -2.97
N LEU A 239 -0.09 19.20 -3.52
CA LEU A 239 0.50 17.99 -2.95
C LEU A 239 1.10 18.22 -1.56
N VAL A 240 1.81 19.34 -1.34
CA VAL A 240 2.32 19.71 -0.01
C VAL A 240 1.15 19.85 0.98
N ARG A 241 0.10 20.57 0.59
CA ARG A 241 -1.11 20.75 1.41
C ARG A 241 -1.78 19.41 1.73
N THR A 242 -1.83 18.48 0.78
CA THR A 242 -2.38 17.14 0.97
C THR A 242 -1.63 16.34 2.03
N GLY A 243 -0.29 16.38 2.02
CA GLY A 243 0.56 15.63 2.95
C GLY A 243 0.79 16.29 4.31
N ARG A 244 0.45 17.58 4.47
CA ARG A 244 0.72 18.36 5.69
C ARG A 244 -0.08 17.86 6.89
N SER A 245 0.55 17.64 8.03
CA SER A 245 -0.11 17.40 9.32
C SER A 245 -0.90 18.63 9.79
N LEU A 246 -2.09 18.42 10.34
CA LEU A 246 -2.93 19.48 10.89
C LEU A 246 -2.76 19.58 12.41
N PRO A 247 -2.76 20.80 12.99
CA PRO A 247 -2.70 20.95 14.45
C PRO A 247 -3.89 20.25 15.13
N GLY A 248 -3.59 19.43 16.13
CA GLY A 248 -4.61 18.76 16.94
C GLY A 248 -5.22 17.51 16.29
N GLU A 249 -4.72 17.04 15.15
CA GLU A 249 -5.23 15.84 14.51
C GLU A 249 -4.98 14.57 15.32
N LEU A 250 -5.95 13.67 15.30
CA LEU A 250 -5.79 12.31 15.82
C LEU A 250 -4.68 11.61 15.03
N THR A 251 -3.68 11.10 15.74
CA THR A 251 -2.49 10.51 15.10
C THR A 251 -2.48 8.99 15.28
N VAL A 252 -2.40 8.26 14.17
CA VAL A 252 -2.20 6.81 14.10
C VAL A 252 -1.01 6.49 13.20
N LEU A 253 -0.42 5.31 13.32
CA LEU A 253 0.50 4.84 12.28
C LEU A 253 -0.34 4.40 11.07
N ASN A 254 -0.30 5.19 10.00
CA ASN A 254 -0.89 4.81 8.73
C ASN A 254 0.00 3.77 8.04
N HIS A 255 -0.61 2.85 7.30
CA HIS A 255 0.07 2.06 6.28
C HIS A 255 0.70 2.98 5.22
N GLY A 256 -0.03 4.02 4.80
CA GLY A 256 0.41 5.06 3.88
C GLY A 256 0.31 4.72 2.39
N ASP A 257 -0.16 3.53 2.05
CA ASP A 257 -0.35 3.03 0.68
C ASP A 257 -1.38 1.89 0.65
N LEU A 258 -2.53 2.09 1.32
CA LEU A 258 -3.53 1.05 1.56
C LEU A 258 -4.50 0.88 0.38
N TRP A 259 -3.99 0.36 -0.72
CA TRP A 259 -4.75 -0.09 -1.88
C TRP A 259 -4.85 -1.61 -1.96
N VAL A 260 -5.76 -2.11 -2.81
CA VAL A 260 -6.04 -3.54 -3.00
C VAL A 260 -4.81 -4.42 -3.31
N ASN A 261 -3.77 -3.86 -3.93
CA ASN A 261 -2.53 -4.61 -4.22
C ASN A 261 -1.73 -4.92 -2.95
N ASN A 262 -1.88 -4.12 -1.90
CA ASN A 262 -1.19 -4.30 -0.61
C ASN A 262 -2.05 -5.05 0.41
N VAL A 263 -3.12 -5.72 -0.04
CA VAL A 263 -4.01 -6.53 0.81
C VAL A 263 -4.14 -7.93 0.24
N MET A 264 -3.71 -8.92 1.01
CA MET A 264 -3.94 -10.33 0.71
C MET A 264 -5.09 -10.88 1.54
N PHE A 265 -6.02 -11.58 0.91
CA PHE A 265 -7.24 -12.11 1.52
C PHE A 265 -7.18 -13.61 1.70
N LYS A 266 -7.74 -14.08 2.82
CA LYS A 266 -8.07 -15.49 3.03
C LYS A 266 -9.59 -15.66 2.92
N TYR A 267 -10.03 -16.79 2.38
CA TYR A 267 -11.44 -17.06 2.07
C TYR A 267 -11.93 -18.31 2.79
N HIS A 268 -13.24 -18.39 3.02
CA HIS A 268 -13.85 -19.61 3.55
C HIS A 268 -13.70 -20.78 2.58
N ASP A 269 -13.30 -21.94 3.09
CA ASP A 269 -13.11 -23.16 2.29
C ASP A 269 -14.38 -23.57 1.53
N GLN A 270 -15.55 -23.38 2.15
CA GLN A 270 -16.85 -23.71 1.57
C GLN A 270 -17.44 -22.60 0.69
N LEU A 271 -16.97 -21.36 0.84
CA LEU A 271 -17.46 -20.18 0.12
C LEU A 271 -16.26 -19.36 -0.38
N PRO A 272 -15.63 -19.76 -1.50
CA PRO A 272 -14.34 -19.23 -1.95
C PRO A 272 -14.38 -17.77 -2.41
N THR A 273 -15.56 -17.15 -2.43
CA THR A 273 -15.81 -15.73 -2.72
C THR A 273 -15.98 -14.88 -1.46
N LYS A 274 -16.20 -15.51 -0.29
CA LYS A 274 -16.42 -14.81 0.98
C LYS A 274 -15.09 -14.64 1.75
N PRO A 275 -14.56 -13.43 1.88
CA PRO A 275 -13.33 -13.18 2.62
C PRO A 275 -13.55 -13.38 4.12
N MET A 276 -12.59 -14.03 4.78
CA MET A 276 -12.60 -14.27 6.24
C MET A 276 -11.56 -13.45 6.99
N ASP A 277 -10.44 -13.12 6.33
CA ASP A 277 -9.34 -12.37 6.94
C ASP A 277 -8.55 -11.65 5.84
N ALA A 278 -7.80 -10.62 6.26
CA ALA A 278 -6.88 -9.89 5.41
C ALA A 278 -5.55 -9.67 6.14
N ILE A 279 -4.46 -9.70 5.37
CA ILE A 279 -3.12 -9.29 5.81
C ILE A 279 -2.64 -8.18 4.90
N PHE A 280 -2.05 -7.15 5.50
CA PHE A 280 -1.43 -6.05 4.76
C PHE A 280 0.04 -6.39 4.44
N VAL A 281 0.52 -5.87 3.32
CA VAL A 281 1.91 -6.04 2.87
C VAL A 281 2.45 -4.71 2.38
N ASP A 282 3.77 -4.55 2.37
CA ASP A 282 4.44 -3.34 1.87
C ASP A 282 4.21 -2.07 2.71
N PHE A 283 4.74 -2.07 3.94
CA PHE A 283 4.68 -0.94 4.90
C PHE A 283 5.73 0.15 4.63
N GLN A 284 6.20 0.26 3.38
CA GLN A 284 7.33 1.14 3.03
C GLN A 284 6.98 2.63 3.04
N ASN A 285 5.68 2.97 3.11
CA ASN A 285 5.17 4.34 3.13
C ASN A 285 4.55 4.73 4.48
N SER A 286 4.72 3.91 5.52
CA SER A 286 4.04 4.12 6.80
C SER A 286 4.45 5.41 7.49
N PHE A 287 3.51 6.16 8.07
CA PHE A 287 3.79 7.42 8.74
C PHE A 287 2.77 7.70 9.84
N PHE A 288 3.14 8.49 10.83
CA PHE A 288 2.19 8.95 11.84
C PHE A 288 1.40 10.15 11.31
N GLY A 289 0.08 10.05 11.32
CA GLY A 289 -0.82 11.14 10.93
C GLY A 289 -2.29 10.76 11.09
N SER A 290 -3.17 11.59 10.54
CA SER A 290 -4.62 11.34 10.54
C SER A 290 -4.99 9.93 10.03
N PRO A 291 -5.90 9.19 10.68
CA PRO A 291 -6.45 7.94 10.13
C PRO A 291 -7.24 8.17 8.83
N GLY A 292 -7.65 9.43 8.58
CA GLY A 292 -8.32 9.84 7.35
C GLY A 292 -7.47 9.62 6.11
N CYS A 293 -6.14 9.55 6.23
CA CYS A 293 -5.23 9.29 5.10
C CYS A 293 -5.45 7.89 4.51
N ASP A 294 -5.27 6.83 5.30
CA ASP A 294 -5.49 5.45 4.83
C ASP A 294 -6.94 5.19 4.42
N ILE A 295 -7.92 5.72 5.17
CA ILE A 295 -9.35 5.54 4.87
C ILE A 295 -9.69 6.17 3.52
N ASN A 296 -9.31 7.43 3.29
CA ASN A 296 -9.57 8.08 2.01
C ASN A 296 -8.78 7.43 0.87
N PHE A 297 -7.54 6.99 1.13
CA PHE A 297 -6.74 6.31 0.12
C PHE A 297 -7.41 5.00 -0.33
N PHE A 298 -7.85 4.17 0.62
CA PHE A 298 -8.53 2.91 0.35
C PHE A 298 -9.86 3.11 -0.37
N LEU A 299 -10.73 3.97 0.16
CA LEU A 299 -12.08 4.21 -0.38
C LEU A 299 -12.03 4.70 -1.83
N ASN A 300 -11.04 5.52 -2.19
CA ASN A 300 -10.96 6.13 -3.51
C ASN A 300 -10.08 5.37 -4.52
N SER A 301 -9.34 4.34 -4.11
CA SER A 301 -8.51 3.52 -5.02
C SER A 301 -9.07 2.12 -5.28
N SER A 302 -9.75 1.52 -4.30
CA SER A 302 -9.88 0.05 -4.23
C SER A 302 -11.31 -0.45 -4.23
N VAL A 303 -12.26 0.36 -3.78
CA VAL A 303 -13.66 -0.03 -3.59
C VAL A 303 -14.41 -0.08 -4.94
N GLN A 304 -15.36 -1.01 -5.08
CA GLN A 304 -16.28 -1.04 -6.22
C GLN A 304 -17.17 0.20 -6.23
N LEU A 305 -17.51 0.71 -7.40
CA LEU A 305 -18.28 1.96 -7.54
C LEU A 305 -19.62 1.89 -6.79
N ASP A 306 -20.41 0.82 -6.97
CA ASP A 306 -21.71 0.68 -6.29
C ASP A 306 -21.57 0.68 -4.75
N VAL A 307 -20.52 0.04 -4.24
CA VAL A 307 -20.22 0.01 -2.80
C VAL A 307 -19.79 1.39 -2.32
N LEU A 308 -18.96 2.09 -3.08
CA LEU A 308 -18.51 3.45 -2.75
C LEU A 308 -19.69 4.44 -2.72
N ILE A 309 -20.65 4.30 -3.65
CA ILE A 309 -21.84 5.16 -3.71
C ILE A 309 -22.78 4.86 -2.54
N HIS A 310 -23.13 3.59 -2.35
CA HIS A 310 -24.25 3.21 -1.49
C HIS A 310 -23.85 2.83 -0.06
N ARG A 311 -22.56 2.55 0.19
CA ARG A 311 -22.09 1.94 1.44
C ARG A 311 -20.93 2.68 2.11
N ARG A 312 -20.47 3.82 1.57
CA ARG A 312 -19.37 4.60 2.17
C ARG A 312 -19.57 4.88 3.65
N GLU A 313 -20.76 5.34 4.06
CA GLU A 313 -21.05 5.63 5.46
C GLU A 313 -21.00 4.36 6.33
N PHE A 314 -21.62 3.27 5.88
CA PHE A 314 -21.57 1.97 6.55
C PHE A 314 -20.13 1.46 6.72
N LEU A 315 -19.28 1.64 5.71
CA LEU A 315 -17.86 1.29 5.77
C LEU A 315 -17.11 2.13 6.82
N ILE A 316 -17.37 3.43 6.90
CA ILE A 316 -16.78 4.32 7.92
C ILE A 316 -17.25 3.93 9.33
N GLN A 317 -18.53 3.60 9.50
CA GLN A 317 -19.08 3.09 10.76
C GLN A 317 -18.45 1.74 11.15
N THR A 318 -18.19 0.85 10.18
CA THR A 318 -17.53 -0.43 10.41
C THR A 318 -16.10 -0.23 10.94
N TYR A 319 -15.34 0.67 10.33
CA TYR A 319 -14.02 1.08 10.82
C TYR A 319 -14.10 1.60 12.26
N TYR A 320 -14.99 2.57 12.51
CA TYR A 320 -15.12 3.18 13.84
C TYR A 320 -15.50 2.18 14.92
N ALA A 321 -16.49 1.31 14.65
CA ALA A 321 -16.94 0.31 15.60
C ALA A 321 -15.79 -0.60 16.04
N SER A 322 -14.98 -1.08 15.09
CA SER A 322 -13.81 -1.90 15.40
C SER A 322 -12.69 -1.12 16.08
N LEU A 323 -12.48 0.16 15.74
CA LEU A 323 -11.46 1.01 16.35
C LEU A 323 -11.78 1.20 17.83
N ARG A 324 -13.01 1.64 18.11
CA ARG A 324 -13.54 1.85 19.46
C ARG A 324 -13.44 0.58 20.29
N GLN A 325 -13.96 -0.53 19.78
CA GLN A 325 -13.91 -1.81 20.48
C GLN A 325 -12.47 -2.21 20.84
N SER A 326 -11.53 -2.04 19.91
CA SER A 326 -10.12 -2.39 20.14
C SER A 326 -9.48 -1.50 21.20
N LEU A 327 -9.72 -0.19 21.14
CA LEU A 327 -9.20 0.77 22.13
C LEU A 327 -9.77 0.50 23.53
N GLU A 328 -11.08 0.21 23.63
CA GLU A 328 -11.73 -0.16 24.90
C GLU A 328 -11.15 -1.47 25.47
N GLN A 329 -10.95 -2.50 24.64
CA GLN A 329 -10.35 -3.78 25.06
C GLN A 329 -8.90 -3.63 25.54
N MET A 330 -8.13 -2.75 24.90
CA MET A 330 -6.76 -2.43 25.32
C MET A 330 -6.69 -1.43 26.47
N HIS A 331 -7.85 -0.96 26.98
CA HIS A 331 -7.95 0.05 28.04
C HIS A 331 -7.20 1.34 27.69
N SER A 332 -7.30 1.77 26.43
CA SER A 332 -6.71 3.03 25.95
C SER A 332 -7.26 4.22 26.74
N PRO A 333 -6.41 5.18 27.16
CA PRO A 333 -6.87 6.41 27.79
C PRO A 333 -7.62 7.33 26.82
N LEU A 334 -7.37 7.18 25.52
CA LEU A 334 -8.00 7.94 24.45
C LEU A 334 -8.87 7.02 23.60
N VAL A 335 -10.18 7.30 23.56
CA VAL A 335 -11.14 6.65 22.66
C VAL A 335 -11.87 7.76 21.91
N PRO A 336 -11.53 8.04 20.64
CA PRO A 336 -12.19 9.08 19.87
C PRO A 336 -13.66 8.71 19.65
N SER A 337 -14.50 9.72 19.57
CA SER A 337 -15.89 9.65 19.16
C SER A 337 -16.02 9.40 17.65
N PHE A 338 -17.23 9.04 17.22
CA PHE A 338 -17.50 8.88 15.79
C PHE A 338 -17.35 10.20 15.03
N GLU A 339 -17.79 11.31 15.64
CA GLU A 339 -17.71 12.64 15.04
C GLU A 339 -16.26 13.08 14.81
N GLU A 340 -15.36 12.81 15.76
CA GLU A 340 -13.92 13.07 15.59
C GLU A 340 -13.34 12.25 14.44
N ILE A 341 -13.69 10.96 14.31
CA ILE A 341 -13.26 10.14 13.17
C ILE A 341 -13.82 10.66 11.84
N GLN A 342 -15.08 11.10 11.81
CA GLN A 342 -15.66 11.73 10.62
C GLN A 342 -14.94 13.03 10.26
N HIS A 343 -14.57 13.84 11.27
CA HIS A 343 -13.79 15.05 11.07
C HIS A 343 -12.42 14.74 10.46
N GLU A 344 -11.70 13.75 10.99
CA GLU A 344 -10.41 13.30 10.44
C GLU A 344 -10.51 12.86 8.97
N ILE A 345 -11.56 12.09 8.64
CA ILE A 345 -11.80 11.66 7.24
C ILE A 345 -12.12 12.87 6.35
N HIS A 346 -12.97 13.79 6.81
CA HIS A 346 -13.34 14.98 6.05
C HIS A 346 -12.15 15.93 5.82
N ALA A 347 -11.33 16.14 6.84
CA ALA A 347 -10.12 16.96 6.76
C ALA A 347 -9.09 16.40 5.76
N ARG A 348 -9.19 15.11 5.40
CA ARG A 348 -8.29 14.40 4.48
C ARG A 348 -8.92 14.06 3.13
N GLU A 349 -10.03 14.68 2.74
CA GLU A 349 -10.66 14.47 1.43
C GLU A 349 -9.75 14.84 0.25
N LEU A 350 -8.84 15.80 0.42
CA LEU A 350 -7.82 16.11 -0.59
C LEU A 350 -6.84 14.93 -0.81
N TYR A 351 -6.56 14.15 0.24
CA TYR A 351 -5.81 12.88 0.12
C TYR A 351 -6.62 11.82 -0.63
N GLY A 352 -7.95 11.84 -0.46
CA GLY A 352 -8.89 11.04 -1.25
C GLY A 352 -8.87 11.40 -2.73
N PHE A 353 -8.85 12.70 -3.06
CA PHE A 353 -8.73 13.16 -4.44
C PHE A 353 -7.38 12.73 -5.05
N PHE A 354 -6.28 12.90 -4.31
CA PHE A 354 -4.96 12.40 -4.71
C PHE A 354 -4.99 10.91 -5.06
N SER A 355 -5.56 10.08 -4.19
CA SER A 355 -5.74 8.65 -4.44
C SER A 355 -6.60 8.38 -5.69
N ALA A 356 -7.70 9.11 -5.86
CA ALA A 356 -8.61 8.95 -6.98
C ALA A 356 -7.96 9.24 -8.34
N TYR A 357 -7.18 10.33 -8.48
CA TYR A 357 -6.59 10.65 -9.79
C TYR A 357 -5.24 9.95 -10.02
N ALA A 358 -4.46 9.67 -8.97
CA ALA A 358 -3.10 9.16 -9.13
C ALA A 358 -2.99 7.63 -8.99
N PHE A 359 -3.89 6.98 -8.24
CA PHE A 359 -3.78 5.53 -7.95
C PHE A 359 -4.90 4.71 -8.59
N LEU A 360 -6.15 5.17 -8.52
CA LEU A 360 -7.26 4.43 -9.13
C LEU A 360 -7.00 4.06 -10.60
N PRO A 361 -6.51 4.95 -11.49
CA PRO A 361 -6.23 4.60 -12.89
C PRO A 361 -5.14 3.53 -13.02
N MET A 362 -4.13 3.55 -12.15
CA MET A 362 -3.10 2.51 -12.11
C MET A 362 -3.67 1.17 -11.61
N VAL A 363 -4.52 1.20 -10.57
CA VAL A 363 -5.19 0.03 -9.97
C VAL A 363 -6.09 -0.68 -10.97
N THR A 364 -6.89 0.07 -11.71
CA THR A 364 -7.89 -0.49 -12.62
C THR A 364 -7.32 -0.86 -13.99
N MET A 365 -6.14 -0.35 -14.36
CA MET A 365 -5.51 -0.58 -15.66
C MET A 365 -5.47 -2.07 -16.02
N LYS A 366 -5.86 -2.40 -17.25
CA LYS A 366 -5.86 -3.79 -17.72
C LYS A 366 -4.46 -4.40 -17.69
N LYS A 367 -4.39 -5.69 -17.28
CA LYS A 367 -3.12 -6.42 -17.15
C LYS A 367 -2.30 -6.45 -18.44
N GLU A 368 -2.96 -6.54 -19.59
CA GLU A 368 -2.27 -6.51 -20.90
C GLU A 368 -1.47 -5.23 -21.14
N HIS A 369 -1.82 -4.12 -20.49
CA HIS A 369 -1.16 -2.83 -20.67
C HIS A 369 -0.18 -2.47 -19.53
N SER A 370 -0.13 -3.24 -18.43
CA SER A 370 0.70 -2.91 -17.26
C SER A 370 2.08 -3.56 -17.24
N HIS A 371 2.31 -4.58 -18.07
CA HIS A 371 3.48 -5.47 -17.96
C HIS A 371 4.85 -4.82 -18.23
N ASP A 372 4.86 -3.69 -18.92
CA ASP A 372 6.04 -2.93 -19.32
C ASP A 372 6.20 -1.63 -18.51
N ILE A 373 5.34 -1.41 -17.50
CA ILE A 373 5.42 -0.22 -16.66
C ILE A 373 6.45 -0.45 -15.56
N SER A 374 7.49 0.38 -15.55
CA SER A 374 8.43 0.55 -14.46
C SER A 374 8.75 2.03 -14.27
N ILE A 375 9.35 2.39 -13.14
CA ILE A 375 9.81 3.77 -12.88
C ILE A 375 10.81 4.19 -13.97
N GLU A 376 11.71 3.30 -14.38
CA GLU A 376 12.66 3.54 -15.47
C GLU A 376 11.94 3.77 -16.81
N ALA A 377 10.95 2.95 -17.17
CA ALA A 377 10.24 3.09 -18.44
C ALA A 377 9.45 4.41 -18.51
N LEU A 378 8.88 4.86 -17.38
CA LEU A 378 8.16 6.12 -17.27
C LEU A 378 9.06 7.36 -17.37
N THR A 379 10.39 7.22 -17.41
CA THR A 379 11.30 8.34 -17.72
C THR A 379 11.23 8.79 -19.18
N ASN A 380 10.75 7.92 -20.08
CA ASN A 380 10.49 8.29 -21.47
C ASN A 380 9.13 9.02 -21.55
N GLU A 381 9.15 10.29 -21.95
CA GLU A 381 7.95 11.15 -21.95
C GLU A 381 6.83 10.66 -22.88
N GLU A 382 7.18 10.14 -24.05
CA GLU A 382 6.19 9.63 -25.01
C GLU A 382 5.52 8.37 -24.48
N PHE A 383 6.33 7.44 -23.96
CA PHE A 383 5.83 6.23 -23.31
C PHE A 383 4.94 6.58 -22.10
N ALA A 384 5.37 7.51 -21.25
CA ALA A 384 4.59 7.95 -20.10
C ALA A 384 3.24 8.54 -20.51
N LYS A 385 3.20 9.42 -21.53
CA LYS A 385 1.95 9.98 -22.07
C LYS A 385 1.00 8.90 -22.57
N GLN A 386 1.51 7.94 -23.35
CA GLN A 386 0.71 6.82 -23.85
C GLN A 386 0.17 5.94 -22.72
N LYS A 387 1.00 5.62 -21.72
CA LYS A 387 0.60 4.81 -20.56
C LYS A 387 -0.41 5.50 -19.68
N VAL A 388 -0.22 6.78 -19.37
CA VAL A 388 -1.18 7.56 -18.58
C VAL A 388 -2.54 7.62 -19.29
N GLN A 389 -2.56 7.83 -20.61
CA GLN A 389 -3.83 7.77 -21.36
C GLN A 389 -4.52 6.41 -21.19
N LEU A 390 -3.77 5.31 -21.29
CA LEU A 390 -4.30 3.95 -21.09
C LEU A 390 -4.74 3.68 -19.64
N MET A 391 -4.08 4.26 -18.63
CA MET A 391 -4.51 4.13 -17.23
C MET A 391 -5.95 4.64 -17.06
N PHE A 392 -6.29 5.77 -17.70
CA PHE A 392 -7.63 6.33 -17.64
C PHE A 392 -8.63 5.58 -18.53
N THR A 393 -8.24 5.15 -19.74
CA THR A 393 -9.22 4.68 -20.75
C THR A 393 -9.32 3.17 -20.91
N SER A 394 -8.34 2.39 -20.44
CA SER A 394 -8.31 0.94 -20.71
C SER A 394 -9.41 0.16 -19.99
N ASN A 395 -9.88 0.65 -18.85
CA ASN A 395 -10.92 0.04 -18.03
C ASN A 395 -12.05 1.05 -17.79
N PRO A 396 -13.30 0.77 -18.24
CA PRO A 396 -14.45 1.67 -18.03
C PRO A 396 -14.67 2.05 -16.56
N ARG A 397 -14.38 1.12 -15.63
CA ARG A 397 -14.49 1.37 -14.18
C ARG A 397 -13.74 2.62 -13.74
N THR A 398 -12.58 2.92 -14.34
CA THR A 398 -11.79 4.11 -14.00
C THR A 398 -12.62 5.37 -14.18
N MET A 399 -13.17 5.57 -15.38
CA MET A 399 -13.88 6.80 -15.74
C MET A 399 -15.27 6.87 -15.11
N ASP A 400 -15.95 5.73 -14.94
CA ASP A 400 -17.23 5.69 -14.23
C ASP A 400 -17.06 6.10 -12.76
N THR A 401 -16.00 5.59 -12.12
CA THR A 401 -15.69 5.92 -10.72
C THR A 401 -15.23 7.37 -10.59
N LEU A 402 -14.37 7.85 -11.48
CA LEU A 402 -13.91 9.24 -11.47
C LEU A 402 -15.05 10.23 -11.71
N ARG A 403 -16.02 9.90 -12.58
CA ARG A 403 -17.19 10.76 -12.80
C ARG A 403 -17.98 10.98 -11.51
N PHE A 404 -18.21 9.93 -10.72
CA PHE A 404 -18.84 10.04 -9.41
C PHE A 404 -17.95 10.79 -8.41
N ALA A 405 -16.68 10.38 -8.28
CA ALA A 405 -15.77 10.92 -7.28
C ALA A 405 -15.49 12.41 -7.48
N LEU A 406 -15.25 12.85 -8.71
CA LEU A 406 -14.98 14.26 -9.03
C LEU A 406 -16.17 15.17 -8.72
N ARG A 407 -17.39 14.73 -9.02
CA ARG A 407 -18.60 15.47 -8.63
C ARG A 407 -18.66 15.64 -7.12
N ARG A 408 -18.43 14.55 -6.37
CA ARG A 408 -18.42 14.59 -4.90
C ARG A 408 -17.33 15.53 -4.36
N PHE A 409 -16.12 15.50 -4.92
CA PHE A 409 -15.04 16.40 -4.48
C PHE A 409 -15.34 17.87 -4.80
N ASP A 410 -16.01 18.14 -5.92
CA ASP A 410 -16.47 19.49 -6.26
C ASP A 410 -17.56 19.98 -5.29
N GLU A 411 -18.53 19.13 -4.95
CA GLU A 411 -19.57 19.41 -3.94
C GLU A 411 -18.98 19.67 -2.54
N LEU A 412 -17.80 19.11 -2.25
CA LEU A 412 -17.04 19.33 -1.01
C LEU A 412 -16.11 20.56 -1.07
N GLY A 413 -16.03 21.26 -2.20
CA GLY A 413 -15.17 22.43 -2.37
C GLY A 413 -13.67 22.12 -2.42
N ILE A 414 -13.27 20.88 -2.75
CA ILE A 414 -11.86 20.44 -2.76
C ILE A 414 -11.01 21.19 -3.81
N PHE A 415 -11.67 21.71 -4.84
CA PHE A 415 -11.01 22.39 -5.95
C PHE A 415 -11.08 23.92 -5.87
N ASP A 416 -11.72 24.48 -4.84
CA ASP A 416 -11.96 25.91 -4.69
C ASP A 416 -10.84 26.66 -3.94
#